data_AF-A0A7S2JKD6-F1
#
_entry.id   AF-A0A7S2JKD6-F1
#
_cell.length_a   1.000
_cell.length_b   1.000
_cell.length_c   1.000
_cell.angle_alpha   90.00
_cell.angle_beta   90.00
_cell.angle_gamma   90.00
#
_symmetry.space_group_name_H-M   'P 1'
#
loop_
_entity.id
_entity.type
_entity.pdbx_description
1 polymer ?
#
loop_
_entity_poly.entity_id
_entity_poly.type
_entity_poly.pdbx_seq_one_letter_code
_entity_poly.pdbx_strand_id
1 'polypeptide(L)'
;GIQVSGEACDDGNDIDGDGCDSSCLVERGYACTRAGSGSQCESVCGDGIRTQGEDCDDGNVRMQDGCSSNCQVERGFLCAGGSISTADTCQPLCGDGLRMNGAGLPEAYREECDTGGHMDVGCNAFDCTLTAGYQCERAVGSVAQTCEPVCGDSIVIPPMEQCDDGNVLVGDGCGATCAIEP
;
A
#
# COMPACT_ATOMS: atom_id res chain seq x y z
N GLY A 1 25.39 10.25 27.37
CA GLY A 1 26.58 11.10 27.26
C GLY A 1 26.55 12.32 28.16
N ILE A 2 27.56 13.17 28.00
CA ILE A 2 27.58 14.58 28.40
C ILE A 2 27.91 15.42 27.17
N GLN A 3 26.90 16.04 26.56
CA GLN A 3 27.07 16.99 25.46
C GLN A 3 27.78 18.26 25.97
N VAL A 4 29.04 18.43 25.56
CA VAL A 4 29.88 19.59 25.93
C VAL A 4 29.93 20.65 24.81
N SER A 5 30.53 21.81 25.11
CA SER A 5 30.69 22.91 24.17
C SER A 5 31.56 22.51 22.97
N GLY A 6 30.93 22.25 21.83
CA GLY A 6 31.59 21.86 20.58
C GLY A 6 30.96 20.64 19.90
N GLU A 7 30.16 19.87 20.65
CA GLU A 7 29.47 18.68 20.16
C GLU A 7 28.05 19.02 19.67
N ALA A 8 27.64 18.45 18.54
CA ALA A 8 26.28 18.61 18.04
C ALA A 8 25.30 17.70 18.79
N CYS A 9 25.77 16.54 19.26
CA CYS A 9 25.03 15.57 20.06
C CYS A 9 26.00 14.74 20.93
N ASP A 10 25.44 13.97 21.87
CA ASP A 10 26.14 12.90 22.62
C ASP A 10 25.10 11.97 23.26
N ASP A 11 24.77 10.87 22.58
CA ASP A 11 23.83 9.86 23.08
C ASP A 11 24.43 8.89 24.10
N GLY A 12 25.74 8.99 24.37
CA GLY A 12 26.45 8.20 25.37
C GLY A 12 27.12 6.95 24.86
N ASN A 13 27.31 6.80 23.55
CA ASN A 13 28.10 5.74 22.97
C ASN A 13 28.82 6.19 21.66
N ASP A 14 29.59 5.30 21.04
CA ASP A 14 30.37 5.57 19.81
C ASP A 14 29.88 4.71 18.62
N ILE A 15 28.61 4.28 18.61
CA ILE A 15 28.03 3.41 17.57
C ILE A 15 27.42 4.30 16.50
N ASP A 16 28.00 4.30 15.30
CA ASP A 16 27.37 4.97 14.17
C ASP A 16 26.04 4.27 13.80
N GLY A 17 25.03 5.05 13.41
CA GLY A 17 23.72 4.63 12.95
C GLY A 17 22.60 4.72 13.98
N ASP A 18 22.83 5.28 15.17
CA ASP A 18 21.84 5.47 16.24
C ASP A 18 21.46 6.95 16.49
N GLY A 19 22.00 7.85 15.66
CA GLY A 19 21.65 9.26 15.61
C GLY A 19 22.75 10.23 16.03
N CYS A 20 23.79 9.76 16.73
CA CYS A 20 24.98 10.54 17.02
C CYS A 20 26.24 9.77 16.63
N ASP A 21 26.98 10.26 15.63
CA ASP A 21 28.18 9.55 15.19
C ASP A 21 29.31 9.59 16.23
N SER A 22 30.31 8.73 16.05
CA SER A 22 31.52 8.69 16.89
C SER A 22 32.36 9.98 16.89
N SER A 23 32.04 10.97 16.04
CA SER A 23 32.62 12.32 16.04
C SER A 23 31.71 13.37 16.71
N CYS A 24 30.65 12.92 17.40
CA CYS A 24 29.65 13.73 18.08
C CYS A 24 28.89 14.70 17.14
N LEU A 25 28.67 14.26 15.89
CA LEU A 25 27.84 14.94 14.91
C LEU A 25 26.49 14.22 14.76
N VAL A 26 25.43 14.99 14.57
CA VAL A 26 24.09 14.43 14.32
C VAL A 26 24.10 13.72 12.99
N GLU A 27 23.67 12.47 13.00
CA GLU A 27 23.60 11.64 11.80
C GLU A 27 22.47 12.06 10.88
N ARG A 28 22.62 11.74 9.60
CA ARG A 28 21.58 12.04 8.61
C ARG A 28 20.37 11.16 8.86
N GLY A 29 19.16 11.74 8.81
CA GLY A 29 17.92 11.04 9.12
C GLY A 29 17.54 11.10 10.60
N TYR A 30 18.32 11.81 11.43
CA TYR A 30 18.07 11.89 12.87
C TYR A 30 17.89 13.32 13.35
N ALA A 31 17.03 13.47 14.35
CA ALA A 31 16.87 14.68 15.13
C ALA A 31 17.27 14.41 16.58
N CYS A 32 18.31 15.08 17.05
CA CYS A 32 18.76 14.98 18.43
C CYS A 32 18.26 16.17 19.25
N THR A 33 17.69 15.88 20.41
CA THR A 33 17.32 16.89 21.41
C THR A 33 18.11 16.69 22.69
N ARG A 34 18.30 17.78 23.45
CA ARG A 34 19.07 17.72 24.69
C ARG A 34 18.29 16.96 25.77
N ALA A 35 18.88 15.88 26.29
CA ALA A 35 18.31 15.03 27.31
C ALA A 35 19.23 14.99 28.54
N GLY A 36 18.94 15.84 29.52
CA GLY A 36 19.77 15.99 30.72
C GLY A 36 21.16 16.52 30.37
N SER A 37 22.21 15.74 30.65
CA SER A 37 23.58 16.08 30.27
C SER A 37 23.92 15.69 28.83
N GLY A 38 23.24 14.71 28.24
CA GLY A 38 23.51 14.21 26.88
C GLY A 38 22.46 14.61 25.86
N SER A 39 22.36 13.84 24.79
CA SER A 39 21.37 13.95 23.72
C SER A 39 20.53 12.68 23.64
N GLN A 40 19.29 12.83 23.19
CA GLN A 40 18.44 11.73 22.75
C GLN A 40 18.14 11.97 21.27
N CYS A 41 18.43 10.98 20.44
CA CYS A 41 18.25 11.04 19.00
C CYS A 41 17.13 10.10 18.57
N GLU A 42 16.29 10.58 17.65
CA GLU A 42 15.19 9.83 17.07
C GLU A 42 15.23 9.99 15.55
N SER A 43 14.79 8.97 14.81
CA SER A 43 14.68 9.04 13.36
C SER A 43 13.62 10.06 12.93
N VAL A 44 13.84 10.71 11.79
CA VAL A 44 12.96 11.74 11.25
C VAL A 44 12.08 11.14 10.17
N CYS A 45 10.88 10.72 10.57
CA CYS A 45 9.95 10.11 9.64
C CYS A 45 9.50 11.06 8.52
N GLY A 46 9.56 10.57 7.28
CA GLY A 46 9.10 11.24 6.07
C GLY A 46 10.12 12.18 5.47
N ASP A 47 11.40 12.02 5.78
CA ASP A 47 12.49 12.83 5.21
C ASP A 47 13.13 12.17 3.96
N GLY A 48 12.68 10.96 3.63
CA GLY A 48 13.14 10.17 2.48
C GLY A 48 14.42 9.40 2.76
N ILE A 49 14.76 9.17 4.03
CA ILE A 49 16.00 8.53 4.47
C ILE A 49 15.65 7.41 5.43
N ARG A 50 15.61 6.17 4.92
CA ARG A 50 15.30 5.01 5.75
C ARG A 50 16.47 4.67 6.69
N THR A 51 16.31 5.03 7.97
CA THR A 51 17.24 4.71 9.06
C THR A 51 16.94 3.34 9.69
N GLN A 52 17.74 2.91 10.69
CA GLN A 52 17.51 1.63 11.38
C GLN A 52 16.25 1.64 12.26
N GLY A 53 15.77 2.82 12.67
CA GLY A 53 14.57 2.99 13.50
C GLY A 53 13.25 2.87 12.72
N GLU A 54 13.30 2.70 11.40
CA GLU A 54 12.16 2.85 10.50
C GLU A 54 11.86 1.57 9.71
N ASP A 55 10.59 1.15 9.72
CA ASP A 55 10.14 0.02 8.89
C ASP A 55 9.95 0.44 7.42
N CYS A 56 9.76 1.74 7.18
CA CYS A 56 9.72 2.40 5.87
C CYS A 56 9.97 3.91 6.05
N ASP A 57 10.38 4.60 4.98
CA ASP A 57 10.26 6.05 4.84
C ASP A 57 10.02 6.39 3.37
N ASP A 58 8.80 6.79 3.00
CA ASP A 58 8.43 7.10 1.62
C ASP A 58 8.61 8.58 1.24
N GLY A 59 9.32 9.34 2.07
CA GLY A 59 9.59 10.75 1.87
C GLY A 59 8.45 11.69 2.26
N ASN A 60 7.44 11.18 2.96
CA ASN A 60 6.38 12.01 3.52
C ASN A 60 5.72 11.39 4.77
N VAL A 61 4.69 12.05 5.33
CA VAL A 61 3.98 11.61 6.56
C VAL A 61 2.48 11.46 6.35
N ARG A 62 2.05 11.36 5.09
CA ARG A 62 0.66 11.08 4.74
C ARG A 62 0.33 9.66 5.21
N MET A 63 -0.96 9.40 5.40
CA MET A 63 -1.45 8.06 5.64
C MET A 63 -2.10 7.53 4.37
N GLN A 64 -2.12 6.20 4.22
CA GLN A 64 -2.74 5.45 3.13
C GLN A 64 -1.99 5.52 1.79
N ASP A 65 -0.71 5.85 1.81
CA ASP A 65 0.24 5.71 0.71
C ASP A 65 1.30 4.62 0.95
N GLY A 66 1.22 3.92 2.08
CA GLY A 66 1.97 2.71 2.37
C GLY A 66 2.98 2.85 3.49
N CYS A 67 3.42 4.07 3.79
CA CYS A 67 4.23 4.36 4.96
C CYS A 67 3.51 5.34 5.88
N SER A 68 3.24 4.94 7.11
CA SER A 68 2.48 5.77 8.06
C SER A 68 3.30 6.97 8.56
N SER A 69 2.62 7.93 9.19
CA SER A 69 3.26 9.12 9.80
C SER A 69 4.23 8.82 10.95
N ASN A 70 4.38 7.55 11.34
CA ASN A 70 5.35 7.06 12.33
C ASN A 70 6.28 5.98 11.74
N CYS A 71 6.43 5.96 10.41
CA CYS A 71 7.39 5.13 9.67
C CYS A 71 7.23 3.63 9.95
N GLN A 72 5.96 3.24 10.08
CA GLN A 72 5.52 1.86 10.10
C GLN A 72 4.86 1.55 8.76
N VAL A 73 5.17 0.38 8.18
CA VAL A 73 4.50 -0.08 6.96
C VAL A 73 3.01 -0.22 7.23
N GLU A 74 2.20 0.41 6.39
CA GLU A 74 0.76 0.37 6.53
C GLU A 74 0.23 -1.01 6.12
N ARG A 75 -0.89 -1.41 6.73
CA ARG A 75 -1.52 -2.69 6.42
C ARG A 75 -1.95 -2.73 4.95
N GLY A 76 -1.57 -3.82 4.28
CA GLY A 76 -1.86 -4.05 2.85
C GLY A 76 -0.86 -3.42 1.90
N PHE A 77 0.31 -3.02 2.40
CA PHE A 77 1.40 -2.52 1.59
C PHE A 77 2.69 -3.31 1.78
N LEU A 78 3.52 -3.25 0.75
CA LEU A 78 4.93 -3.59 0.78
C LEU A 78 5.73 -2.33 0.41
N CYS A 79 6.63 -1.93 1.29
CA CYS A 79 7.57 -0.84 1.05
C CYS A 79 8.99 -1.40 0.84
N ALA A 80 9.65 -0.98 -0.23
CA ALA A 80 11.01 -1.40 -0.54
C ALA A 80 11.80 -0.32 -1.30
N GLY A 81 13.12 -0.49 -1.37
CA GLY A 81 14.01 0.42 -2.08
C GLY A 81 14.52 1.61 -1.27
N GLY A 82 14.05 1.77 -0.02
CA GLY A 82 14.55 2.78 0.91
C GLY A 82 15.97 2.48 1.40
N SER A 83 16.73 3.54 1.63
CA SER A 83 18.10 3.51 2.18
C SER A 83 18.44 4.86 2.82
N ILE A 84 19.67 5.00 3.33
CA ILE A 84 20.20 6.28 3.86
C ILE A 84 20.31 7.42 2.81
N SER A 85 19.94 7.16 1.55
CA SER A 85 19.98 8.14 0.46
C SER A 85 18.76 8.09 -0.46
N THR A 86 17.80 7.20 -0.20
CA THR A 86 16.63 7.01 -1.06
C THR A 86 15.41 6.70 -0.20
N ALA A 87 14.26 7.26 -0.57
CA ALA A 87 12.98 6.90 0.02
C ALA A 87 12.54 5.49 -0.44
N ASP A 88 11.75 4.82 0.39
CA ASP A 88 10.99 3.64 0.00
C ASP A 88 9.95 3.99 -1.06
N THR A 89 9.69 3.00 -1.92
CA THR A 89 8.49 2.97 -2.76
C THR A 89 7.56 1.93 -2.18
N CYS A 90 6.33 2.35 -1.86
CA CYS A 90 5.31 1.48 -1.32
C CYS A 90 4.28 1.11 -2.40
N GLN A 91 3.89 -0.16 -2.43
CA GLN A 91 2.89 -0.69 -3.34
C GLN A 91 1.86 -1.51 -2.56
N PRO A 92 0.56 -1.48 -2.91
CA PRO A 92 -0.41 -2.39 -2.35
C PRO A 92 -0.06 -3.86 -2.61
N LEU A 93 -0.45 -4.71 -1.66
CA LEU A 93 -0.28 -6.15 -1.73
C LEU A 93 -1.48 -6.79 -2.41
N CYS A 94 -1.32 -7.13 -3.69
CA CYS A 94 -2.37 -7.86 -4.39
C CYS A 94 -2.64 -9.22 -3.75
N GLY A 95 -3.92 -9.49 -3.46
CA GLY A 95 -4.41 -10.77 -2.95
C GLY A 95 -4.39 -10.86 -1.43
N ASP A 96 -4.34 -9.75 -0.71
CA ASP A 96 -4.40 -9.73 0.76
C ASP A 96 -5.83 -9.51 1.31
N GLY A 97 -6.80 -9.32 0.41
CA GLY A 97 -8.20 -9.10 0.70
C GLY A 97 -8.55 -7.65 1.04
N LEU A 98 -7.63 -6.70 0.83
CA LEU A 98 -7.81 -5.28 1.09
C LEU A 98 -7.71 -4.49 -0.20
N ARG A 99 -8.84 -4.20 -0.84
CA ARG A 99 -8.81 -3.38 -2.06
C ARG A 99 -8.37 -1.93 -1.80
N MET A 100 -7.15 -1.59 -2.19
CA MET A 100 -6.53 -0.28 -2.02
C MET A 100 -6.80 0.64 -3.22
N ASN A 101 -7.73 1.58 -3.01
CA ASN A 101 -8.06 2.67 -3.93
C ASN A 101 -7.74 4.07 -3.38
N GLY A 102 -6.88 4.14 -2.36
CA GLY A 102 -6.64 5.34 -1.56
C GLY A 102 -6.13 6.52 -2.36
N ALA A 103 -6.58 7.73 -1.97
CA ALA A 103 -6.04 8.97 -2.51
C ALA A 103 -4.59 9.11 -2.05
N GLY A 104 -3.63 9.14 -2.97
CA GLY A 104 -2.20 9.30 -2.67
C GLY A 104 -1.31 8.43 -3.55
N LEU A 105 -1.83 7.28 -4.01
CA LEU A 105 -1.10 6.39 -4.90
C LEU A 105 -1.24 6.80 -6.36
N PRO A 106 -0.20 6.63 -7.19
CA PRO A 106 -0.33 6.73 -8.63
C PRO A 106 -1.34 5.70 -9.15
N GLU A 107 -2.04 6.03 -10.23
CA GLU A 107 -3.10 5.18 -10.79
C GLU A 107 -2.64 3.78 -11.15
N ALA A 108 -1.35 3.62 -11.45
CA ALA A 108 -0.69 2.33 -11.71
C ALA A 108 -0.59 1.39 -10.49
N TYR A 109 -0.84 1.89 -9.27
CA TYR A 109 -0.76 1.12 -8.03
C TYR A 109 -2.13 0.96 -7.35
N ARG A 110 -3.23 1.28 -8.05
CA ARG A 110 -4.58 1.10 -7.53
C ARG A 110 -5.08 -0.29 -7.88
N GLU A 111 -5.70 -0.95 -6.91
CA GLU A 111 -6.28 -2.26 -7.11
C GLU A 111 -7.70 -2.14 -7.66
N GLU A 112 -7.91 -2.69 -8.85
CA GLU A 112 -9.24 -2.75 -9.46
C GLU A 112 -10.11 -3.78 -8.73
N CYS A 113 -9.48 -4.83 -8.19
CA CYS A 113 -10.08 -5.88 -7.39
C CYS A 113 -9.07 -6.45 -6.36
N ASP A 114 -9.53 -7.02 -5.25
CA ASP A 114 -8.74 -7.88 -4.37
C ASP A 114 -9.64 -8.92 -3.68
N THR A 115 -9.44 -10.18 -4.02
CA THR A 115 -10.24 -11.33 -3.60
C THR A 115 -9.54 -12.19 -2.53
N GLY A 116 -8.43 -11.73 -1.95
CA GLY A 116 -7.75 -12.43 -0.85
C GLY A 116 -6.85 -13.60 -1.28
N GLY A 117 -6.40 -13.60 -2.54
CA GLY A 117 -5.28 -14.45 -2.98
C GLY A 117 -5.68 -15.87 -3.38
N HIS A 118 -6.84 -16.06 -4.00
CA HIS A 118 -7.23 -17.30 -4.63
C HIS A 118 -7.35 -17.14 -6.16
N MET A 119 -7.57 -18.24 -6.85
CA MET A 119 -7.77 -18.33 -8.32
C MET A 119 -9.12 -17.72 -8.74
N ASP A 120 -9.37 -16.50 -8.28
CA ASP A 120 -10.69 -15.92 -8.27
C ASP A 120 -11.13 -15.50 -9.65
N VAL A 121 -12.32 -15.94 -9.99
CA VAL A 121 -12.93 -15.69 -11.29
C VAL A 121 -13.16 -14.18 -11.41
N GLY A 122 -12.55 -13.54 -12.40
CA GLY A 122 -12.75 -12.12 -12.68
C GLY A 122 -11.73 -11.15 -12.08
N CYS A 123 -10.83 -11.60 -11.19
CA CYS A 123 -9.74 -10.78 -10.64
C CYS A 123 -8.38 -11.43 -10.86
N ASN A 124 -7.42 -10.70 -11.45
CA ASN A 124 -6.10 -11.24 -11.68
C ASN A 124 -5.31 -11.30 -10.35
N ALA A 125 -4.95 -12.51 -9.92
CA ALA A 125 -4.25 -12.75 -8.65
C ALA A 125 -2.79 -12.24 -8.59
N PHE A 126 -2.23 -11.78 -9.71
CA PHE A 126 -0.86 -11.26 -9.76
C PHE A 126 -0.80 -9.72 -9.71
N ASP A 127 -1.74 -9.06 -10.38
CA ASP A 127 -1.72 -7.60 -10.55
C ASP A 127 -3.01 -6.90 -10.10
N CYS A 128 -4.00 -7.65 -9.61
CA CYS A 128 -5.26 -7.11 -9.07
C CYS A 128 -6.03 -6.25 -10.08
N THR A 129 -5.85 -6.57 -11.37
CA THR A 129 -6.64 -6.02 -12.48
C THR A 129 -7.94 -6.80 -12.66
N LEU A 130 -8.99 -6.08 -13.04
CA LEU A 130 -10.31 -6.64 -13.29
C LEU A 130 -10.32 -7.29 -14.68
N THR A 131 -10.77 -8.53 -14.75
CA THR A 131 -10.93 -9.21 -16.04
C THR A 131 -12.12 -8.60 -16.78
N ALA A 132 -11.98 -8.37 -18.09
CA ALA A 132 -13.08 -7.89 -18.91
C ALA A 132 -14.32 -8.80 -18.76
N GLY A 133 -15.49 -8.19 -18.62
CA GLY A 133 -16.74 -8.90 -18.35
C GLY A 133 -17.07 -9.16 -16.90
N TYR A 134 -16.22 -8.75 -15.95
CA TYR A 134 -16.47 -8.93 -14.53
C TYR A 134 -16.60 -7.59 -13.81
N GLN A 135 -17.34 -7.62 -12.70
CA GLN A 135 -17.37 -6.56 -11.69
C GLN A 135 -17.18 -7.18 -10.31
N CYS A 136 -16.41 -6.52 -9.45
CA CYS A 136 -16.23 -6.95 -8.06
C CYS A 136 -17.00 -6.06 -7.10
N GLU A 137 -17.74 -6.66 -6.18
CA GLU A 137 -18.50 -5.93 -5.17
C GLU A 137 -17.59 -5.03 -4.33
N ARG A 138 -18.05 -3.85 -3.89
CA ARG A 138 -17.26 -3.02 -2.98
C ARG A 138 -16.99 -3.80 -1.69
N ALA A 139 -15.73 -4.04 -1.35
CA ALA A 139 -15.35 -4.66 -0.08
C ALA A 139 -16.05 -3.95 1.08
N VAL A 140 -16.96 -4.63 1.78
CA VAL A 140 -17.63 -4.10 2.96
C VAL A 140 -16.78 -4.49 4.17
N GLY A 141 -15.87 -3.62 4.59
CA GLY A 141 -14.92 -3.90 5.68
C GLY A 141 -13.66 -4.63 5.21
N SER A 142 -13.10 -5.50 6.06
CA SER A 142 -11.87 -6.28 5.78
C SER A 142 -12.15 -7.66 5.18
N VAL A 143 -13.21 -7.78 4.36
CA VAL A 143 -13.58 -9.04 3.71
C VAL A 143 -13.18 -8.94 2.25
N ALA A 144 -12.47 -9.96 1.78
CA ALA A 144 -12.10 -10.16 0.38
C ALA A 144 -13.31 -9.94 -0.55
N GLN A 145 -13.08 -9.32 -1.70
CA GLN A 145 -14.13 -9.12 -2.69
C GLN A 145 -14.50 -10.45 -3.36
N THR A 146 -15.74 -10.52 -3.84
CA THR A 146 -16.16 -11.50 -4.84
C THR A 146 -16.50 -10.77 -6.13
N CYS A 147 -16.17 -11.40 -7.25
CA CYS A 147 -16.40 -10.85 -8.58
C CYS A 147 -17.40 -11.72 -9.33
N GLU A 148 -18.29 -11.08 -10.06
CA GLU A 148 -19.35 -11.72 -10.84
C GLU A 148 -19.34 -11.19 -12.28
N PRO A 149 -19.74 -12.00 -13.27
CA PRO A 149 -19.96 -11.54 -14.64
C PRO A 149 -20.96 -10.38 -14.73
N VAL A 150 -20.76 -9.49 -15.68
CA VAL A 150 -21.62 -8.33 -15.93
C VAL A 150 -22.59 -8.67 -17.05
N CYS A 151 -23.84 -8.91 -16.68
CA CYS A 151 -24.87 -9.08 -17.67
C CYS A 151 -25.19 -7.78 -18.43
N GLY A 152 -25.20 -7.87 -19.75
CA GLY A 152 -25.50 -6.80 -20.69
C GLY A 152 -24.27 -6.01 -21.16
N ASP A 153 -23.06 -6.58 -21.10
CA ASP A 153 -21.83 -5.90 -21.51
C ASP A 153 -21.28 -6.37 -22.88
N SER A 154 -22.05 -7.21 -23.57
CA SER A 154 -21.72 -7.87 -24.84
C SER A 154 -20.62 -8.92 -24.76
N ILE A 155 -20.21 -9.36 -23.56
CA ILE A 155 -19.26 -10.45 -23.35
C ILE A 155 -20.03 -11.61 -22.74
N VAL A 156 -19.96 -12.80 -23.37
CA VAL A 156 -20.55 -14.01 -22.80
C VAL A 156 -19.46 -14.77 -22.04
N ILE A 157 -19.72 -15.05 -20.76
CA ILE A 157 -18.80 -15.77 -19.86
C ILE A 157 -19.37 -17.14 -19.44
N PRO A 158 -19.08 -18.23 -20.18
CA PRO A 158 -19.53 -19.57 -19.79
C PRO A 158 -18.74 -20.15 -18.60
N PRO A 159 -19.36 -20.96 -17.73
CA PRO A 159 -20.77 -21.37 -17.74
C PRO A 159 -21.71 -20.42 -16.98
N MET A 160 -21.23 -19.25 -16.55
CA MET A 160 -21.97 -18.34 -15.66
C MET A 160 -23.05 -17.56 -16.42
N GLU A 161 -22.82 -17.26 -17.69
CA GLU A 161 -23.78 -16.64 -18.61
C GLU A 161 -24.12 -17.59 -19.75
N GLN A 162 -25.40 -17.68 -20.10
CA GLN A 162 -25.89 -18.47 -21.23
C GLN A 162 -26.00 -17.62 -22.50
N CYS A 163 -26.15 -16.32 -22.34
CA CYS A 163 -26.23 -15.30 -23.37
C CYS A 163 -25.77 -13.96 -22.79
N ASP A 164 -25.47 -13.00 -23.66
CA ASP A 164 -25.32 -11.58 -23.35
C ASP A 164 -25.59 -10.83 -24.66
N ASP A 165 -26.60 -9.96 -24.68
CA ASP A 165 -27.00 -9.18 -25.85
C ASP A 165 -26.71 -7.67 -25.71
N GLY A 166 -25.81 -7.32 -24.78
CA GLY A 166 -25.35 -5.95 -24.57
C GLY A 166 -26.34 -5.06 -23.83
N ASN A 167 -27.37 -5.64 -23.20
CA ASN A 167 -28.26 -4.92 -22.31
C ASN A 167 -28.95 -5.85 -21.27
N VAL A 168 -29.90 -5.32 -20.49
CA VAL A 168 -30.65 -6.06 -19.45
C VAL A 168 -32.16 -5.98 -19.64
N LEU A 169 -32.61 -5.69 -20.85
CA LEU A 169 -34.03 -5.71 -21.20
C LEU A 169 -34.53 -7.16 -21.23
N VAL A 170 -35.85 -7.29 -21.25
CA VAL A 170 -36.52 -8.59 -21.28
C VAL A 170 -37.36 -8.63 -22.55
N GLY A 171 -37.29 -9.73 -23.28
CA GLY A 171 -38.01 -9.99 -24.53
C GLY A 171 -37.19 -9.74 -25.80
N ASP A 172 -35.88 -9.54 -25.70
CA ASP A 172 -34.94 -9.38 -26.82
C ASP A 172 -34.02 -10.60 -27.04
N GLY A 173 -34.19 -11.66 -26.25
CA GLY A 173 -33.54 -12.96 -26.44
C GLY A 173 -32.55 -13.33 -25.35
N CYS A 174 -32.10 -12.35 -24.55
CA CYS A 174 -31.33 -12.59 -23.33
C CYS A 174 -31.97 -11.86 -22.14
N GLY A 175 -32.27 -12.58 -21.06
CA GLY A 175 -32.89 -11.96 -19.90
C GLY A 175 -31.90 -11.14 -19.07
N ALA A 176 -32.42 -10.30 -18.17
CA ALA A 176 -31.63 -9.45 -17.26
C ALA A 176 -30.66 -10.19 -16.30
N THR A 177 -30.71 -11.53 -16.26
CA THR A 177 -29.79 -12.39 -15.50
C THR A 177 -28.91 -13.25 -16.43
N CYS A 178 -28.81 -12.88 -17.70
CA CYS A 178 -28.02 -13.55 -18.73
C CYS A 178 -28.36 -15.04 -18.91
N ALA A 179 -29.65 -15.33 -18.76
CA ALA A 179 -30.28 -16.60 -19.09
C ALA A 179 -31.04 -16.45 -20.40
N ILE A 180 -30.98 -17.48 -21.25
CA ILE A 180 -31.73 -17.49 -22.51
C ILE A 180 -33.22 -17.43 -22.20
N GLU A 181 -33.92 -16.49 -22.85
CA GLU A 181 -35.36 -16.35 -22.68
C GLU A 181 -36.11 -17.48 -23.42
N PRO A 182 -37.21 -18.01 -22.84
CA PRO A 182 -38.01 -19.07 -23.46
C PRO A 182 -38.87 -18.61 -24.66
#